data_AF-A0A654LZF0-F1
#
_entry.id   AF-A0A654LZF0-F1
#
_cell.length_a   1.000
_cell.length_b   1.000
_cell.length_c   1.000
_cell.angle_alpha   90.00
_cell.angle_beta   90.00
_cell.angle_gamma   90.00
#
_symmetry.space_group_name_H-M   'P 1'
#
loop_
_entity.id
_entity.type
_entity.pdbx_description
1 polymer ?
#
loop_
_entity_poly.entity_id
_entity_poly.type
_entity_poly.pdbx_seq_one_letter_code
_entity_poly.pdbx_strand_id
1 'polypeptide(L)'
;MCYITKYNLVVKFGNKDLAKYPFLKEAFSYITKYDFKLEDLNNRDYLHLIEKANKKIEQYLFFGRNEYQINYSKTHETIVQEEVILFLISLLFVKSISIDAVTKKFALLESMRFEKYLISDLNTSNRDDKTIKLILYKIFEDLFNTKILLEENVYNFYKIRISDYLDHPIAFQEKEWNLVNRTIHNGFVYLDGNEIVRLFRNELYLLIIDRIKKMNIDKVPDTIMAISKSIKIQWEQMHPLPNPTVYKAVTPPCIQHIYDQIRKGENLPHPARLLLGTFLIYSNKTLEEMLELFKRLPDFDEKITRYQLEHLAGKKGGSKKYYVPSCEKIKLENLCYETKVCHGISNPIQLVRKKSKI
;
A
#
# COMPACT_ATOMS: atom_id res chain seq x y z
N MET A 1 -9.09 37.62 -24.48
CA MET A 1 -7.99 37.21 -25.38
C MET A 1 -6.89 36.60 -24.53
N CYS A 2 -6.88 35.27 -24.41
CA CYS A 2 -5.69 34.48 -24.07
C CYS A 2 -6.04 33.02 -24.30
N TYR A 3 -5.86 32.58 -25.55
CA TYR A 3 -5.88 31.18 -25.92
C TYR A 3 -4.63 30.52 -25.34
N ILE A 4 -4.77 29.74 -24.27
CA ILE A 4 -3.72 28.77 -23.90
C ILE A 4 -4.06 27.49 -24.65
N THR A 5 -3.39 27.33 -25.79
CA THR A 5 -3.37 26.13 -26.62
C THR A 5 -3.08 24.89 -25.77
N LYS A 6 -4.02 23.94 -25.80
CA LYS A 6 -3.81 22.51 -25.50
C LYS A 6 -2.46 22.10 -26.09
N TYR A 7 -1.52 21.71 -25.23
CA TYR A 7 -0.23 21.18 -25.67
C TYR A 7 -0.44 20.05 -26.68
N ASN A 8 0.05 20.25 -27.91
CA ASN A 8 0.30 19.19 -28.89
C ASN A 8 1.44 18.30 -28.36
N LEU A 9 1.16 17.49 -27.33
CA LEU A 9 2.01 16.37 -26.96
C LEU A 9 1.81 15.27 -28.01
N VAL A 10 2.58 15.33 -29.11
CA VAL A 10 2.77 14.20 -30.03
C VAL A 10 3.76 13.19 -29.42
N VAL A 11 3.61 12.92 -28.12
CA VAL A 11 4.35 11.88 -27.40
C VAL A 11 3.29 10.98 -26.80
N LYS A 12 3.38 9.70 -27.11
CA LYS A 12 2.51 8.66 -26.61
C LYS A 12 3.36 7.65 -25.86
N PHE A 13 2.77 6.99 -24.87
CA PHE A 13 3.44 5.86 -24.24
C PHE A 13 3.77 4.79 -25.29
N GLY A 14 5.00 4.30 -25.25
CA GLY A 14 5.35 3.07 -25.96
C GLY A 14 4.74 1.85 -25.27
N ASN A 15 4.67 0.74 -26.00
CA ASN A 15 4.10 -0.52 -25.47
C ASN A 15 4.78 -0.99 -24.16
N LYS A 16 6.11 -0.85 -24.06
CA LYS A 16 6.86 -1.20 -22.84
C LYS A 16 6.53 -0.30 -21.65
N ASP A 17 6.08 0.93 -21.88
CA ASP A 17 5.64 1.82 -20.81
C ASP A 17 4.21 1.48 -20.38
N LEU A 18 3.30 1.24 -21.33
CA LEU A 18 1.92 0.82 -21.02
C LEU A 18 1.86 -0.51 -20.25
N ALA A 19 2.76 -1.44 -20.56
CA ALA A 19 2.89 -2.72 -19.86
C ALA A 19 3.14 -2.57 -18.33
N LYS A 20 3.77 -1.47 -17.91
CA LYS A 20 4.02 -1.18 -16.48
C LYS A 20 2.78 -0.69 -15.75
N TYR A 21 1.85 -0.07 -16.47
CA TYR A 21 0.68 0.63 -15.93
C TYR A 21 -0.62 0.07 -16.55
N PRO A 22 -0.94 -1.21 -16.31
CA PRO A 22 -2.12 -1.86 -16.88
C PRO A 22 -3.44 -1.24 -16.41
N PHE A 23 -3.40 -0.34 -15.43
CA PHE A 23 -4.55 0.40 -14.95
C PHE A 23 -4.92 1.61 -15.81
N LEU A 24 -4.05 2.07 -16.73
CA LEU A 24 -4.33 3.20 -17.63
C LEU A 24 -5.35 2.84 -18.71
N LYS A 25 -6.18 3.81 -19.10
CA LYS A 25 -7.21 3.65 -20.15
C LYS A 25 -6.58 3.21 -21.48
N GLU A 26 -5.41 3.76 -21.79
CA GLU A 26 -4.62 3.43 -22.98
C GLU A 26 -4.17 1.97 -22.96
N ALA A 27 -3.70 1.46 -21.82
CA ALA A 27 -3.32 0.05 -21.69
C ALA A 27 -4.56 -0.84 -21.88
N PHE A 28 -5.68 -0.51 -21.23
CA PHE A 28 -6.95 -1.23 -21.41
C PHE A 28 -7.45 -1.28 -22.85
N SER A 29 -7.17 -0.25 -23.65
CA SER A 29 -7.58 -0.23 -25.06
C SER A 29 -7.01 -1.38 -25.90
N TYR A 30 -5.90 -2.00 -25.45
CA TYR A 30 -5.25 -3.12 -26.15
C TYR A 30 -6.00 -4.44 -26.03
N ILE A 31 -6.86 -4.60 -25.03
CA ILE A 31 -7.70 -5.79 -24.91
C ILE A 31 -9.08 -5.57 -25.55
N THR A 32 -9.60 -4.33 -25.53
CA THR A 32 -10.85 -3.98 -26.21
C THR A 32 -10.72 -4.03 -27.73
N LYS A 33 -9.55 -3.64 -28.27
CA LYS A 33 -9.24 -3.71 -29.71
C LYS A 33 -9.33 -5.14 -30.28
N TYR A 34 -9.16 -6.15 -29.42
CA TYR A 34 -9.13 -7.56 -29.79
C TYR A 34 -10.35 -8.34 -29.28
N ASP A 35 -11.41 -7.64 -28.86
CA ASP A 35 -12.68 -8.20 -28.34
C ASP A 35 -12.49 -9.23 -27.21
N PHE A 36 -11.48 -9.02 -26.34
CA PHE A 36 -11.26 -9.89 -25.19
C PHE A 36 -12.41 -9.78 -24.18
N LYS A 37 -12.94 -10.94 -23.78
CA LYS A 37 -14.03 -11.07 -22.81
C LYS A 37 -13.60 -11.93 -21.62
N LEU A 38 -14.29 -11.77 -20.50
CA LEU A 38 -13.94 -12.51 -19.28
C LEU A 38 -14.09 -14.03 -19.47
N GLU A 39 -15.06 -14.43 -20.31
CA GLU A 39 -15.37 -15.81 -20.66
C GLU A 39 -14.21 -16.49 -21.41
N ASP A 40 -13.38 -15.70 -22.12
CA ASP A 40 -12.22 -16.20 -22.86
C ASP A 40 -11.19 -16.84 -21.93
N LEU A 41 -11.16 -16.46 -20.65
CA LEU A 41 -10.28 -17.07 -19.64
C LEU A 41 -10.56 -18.56 -19.41
N ASN A 42 -11.68 -19.10 -19.91
CA ASN A 42 -11.92 -20.54 -19.92
C ASN A 42 -11.17 -21.27 -21.05
N ASN A 43 -10.63 -20.55 -22.04
CA ASN A 43 -9.82 -21.12 -23.11
C ASN A 43 -8.41 -21.48 -22.59
N ARG A 44 -7.89 -22.61 -23.09
CA ARG A 44 -6.54 -23.12 -22.77
C ARG A 44 -5.44 -22.12 -23.07
N ASP A 45 -5.64 -21.24 -24.06
CA ASP A 45 -4.67 -20.21 -24.44
C ASP A 45 -4.32 -19.27 -23.28
N TYR A 46 -5.23 -19.05 -22.32
CA TYR A 46 -5.02 -18.16 -21.18
C TYR A 46 -4.56 -18.86 -19.91
N LEU A 47 -4.47 -20.21 -19.88
CA LEU A 47 -4.05 -20.95 -18.70
C LEU A 47 -2.69 -20.51 -18.17
N HIS A 48 -1.74 -20.25 -19.08
CA HIS A 48 -0.42 -19.78 -18.69
C HIS A 48 -0.45 -18.41 -17.99
N LEU A 49 -1.39 -17.52 -18.33
CA LEU A 49 -1.59 -16.25 -17.65
C LEU A 49 -2.27 -16.44 -16.29
N ILE A 50 -3.23 -17.36 -16.20
CA ILE A 50 -3.88 -17.72 -14.92
C ILE A 50 -2.84 -18.28 -13.93
N GLU A 51 -1.97 -19.19 -14.37
CA GLU A 51 -0.89 -19.73 -13.55
C GLU A 51 0.10 -18.65 -13.11
N LYS A 52 0.49 -17.75 -14.02
CA LYS A 52 1.40 -16.64 -13.71
C LYS A 52 0.78 -15.67 -12.70
N ALA A 53 -0.52 -15.37 -12.83
CA ALA A 53 -1.25 -14.54 -11.88
C ALA A 53 -1.42 -15.26 -10.52
N ASN A 54 -1.70 -16.56 -10.51
CA ASN A 54 -1.75 -17.36 -9.27
C ASN A 54 -0.43 -17.29 -8.51
N LYS A 55 0.69 -17.59 -9.20
CA LYS A 55 2.03 -17.52 -8.60
C LYS A 55 2.32 -16.13 -8.03
N LYS A 56 1.96 -15.07 -8.77
CA LYS A 56 2.11 -13.69 -8.29
C LYS A 56 1.31 -13.43 -7.01
N ILE A 57 0.07 -13.90 -6.93
CA ILE A 57 -0.77 -13.75 -5.73
C ILE A 57 -0.21 -14.53 -4.55
N GLU A 58 0.24 -15.76 -4.75
CA GLU A 58 0.88 -16.55 -3.68
C GLU A 58 2.14 -15.85 -3.15
N GLN A 59 2.98 -15.31 -4.04
CA GLN A 59 4.15 -14.49 -3.66
C GLN A 59 3.76 -13.28 -2.81
N TYR A 60 2.67 -12.60 -3.18
CA TYR A 60 2.19 -11.43 -2.44
C TYR A 60 1.63 -11.81 -1.08
N LEU A 61 0.73 -12.79 -1.03
CA LEU A 61 -0.04 -13.09 0.18
C LEU A 61 0.77 -13.87 1.21
N PHE A 62 1.60 -14.81 0.79
CA PHE A 62 2.24 -15.76 1.68
C PHE A 62 3.71 -15.48 1.93
N PHE A 63 4.39 -14.86 0.97
CA PHE A 63 5.81 -14.52 1.09
C PHE A 63 6.04 -13.03 1.30
N GLY A 64 5.06 -12.17 1.00
CA GLY A 64 5.19 -10.71 1.10
C GLY A 64 6.17 -10.14 0.08
N ARG A 65 6.42 -10.83 -1.03
CA ARG A 65 7.49 -10.48 -1.97
C ARG A 65 6.95 -9.99 -3.31
N ASN A 66 7.61 -8.98 -3.85
CA ASN A 66 7.34 -8.46 -5.19
C ASN A 66 8.37 -8.97 -6.21
N GLU A 67 8.31 -10.28 -6.51
CA GLU A 67 9.23 -10.94 -7.44
C GLU A 67 8.72 -10.97 -8.89
N TYR A 68 7.47 -10.58 -9.12
CA TYR A 68 6.88 -10.54 -10.46
C TYR A 68 7.62 -9.56 -11.37
N GLN A 69 7.96 -10.01 -12.58
CA GLN A 69 8.59 -9.19 -13.60
C GLN A 69 7.84 -9.29 -14.93
N ILE A 70 7.74 -8.14 -15.60
CA ILE A 70 7.23 -8.05 -16.97
C ILE A 70 8.21 -8.76 -17.89
N ASN A 71 7.69 -9.59 -18.80
CA ASN A 71 8.53 -10.27 -19.77
C ASN A 71 8.86 -9.35 -20.95
N TYR A 72 9.94 -8.58 -20.82
CA TYR A 72 10.39 -7.63 -21.85
C TYR A 72 10.98 -8.27 -23.11
N SER A 73 11.09 -9.61 -23.19
CA SER A 73 11.43 -10.29 -24.46
C SER A 73 10.25 -10.28 -25.44
N LYS A 74 9.01 -10.11 -24.93
CA LYS A 74 7.83 -9.88 -25.77
C LYS A 74 7.88 -8.48 -26.35
N THR A 75 7.45 -8.35 -27.60
CA THR A 75 7.49 -7.09 -28.35
C THR A 75 6.09 -6.67 -28.77
N HIS A 76 5.96 -5.44 -29.29
CA HIS A 76 4.70 -4.93 -29.87
C HIS A 76 3.53 -4.92 -28.88
N GLU A 77 2.32 -5.16 -29.36
CA GLU A 77 1.07 -5.01 -28.59
C GLU A 77 0.89 -6.13 -27.55
N THR A 78 1.48 -7.31 -27.80
CA THR A 78 1.33 -8.50 -26.96
C THR A 78 1.79 -8.29 -25.52
N ILE A 79 2.90 -7.56 -25.31
CA ILE A 79 3.37 -7.27 -23.95
C ILE A 79 2.35 -6.46 -23.15
N VAL A 80 1.61 -5.53 -23.79
CA VAL A 80 0.60 -4.72 -23.12
C VAL A 80 -0.62 -5.57 -22.82
N GLN A 81 -1.09 -6.36 -23.81
CA GLN A 81 -2.24 -7.23 -23.68
C GLN A 81 -2.08 -8.19 -22.50
N GLU A 82 -0.94 -8.88 -22.42
CA GLU A 82 -0.70 -9.84 -21.35
C GLU A 82 -0.65 -9.19 -19.97
N GLU A 83 0.02 -8.04 -19.82
CA GLU A 83 0.09 -7.36 -18.53
C GLU A 83 -1.28 -6.83 -18.09
N VAL A 84 -2.12 -6.38 -19.04
CA VAL A 84 -3.51 -5.98 -18.76
C VAL A 84 -4.37 -7.18 -18.36
N ILE A 85 -4.29 -8.30 -19.10
CA ILE A 85 -5.03 -9.52 -18.78
C ILE A 85 -4.57 -10.09 -17.43
N LEU A 86 -3.27 -10.12 -17.16
CA LEU A 86 -2.71 -10.56 -15.88
C LEU A 86 -3.17 -9.68 -14.72
N PHE A 87 -3.24 -8.36 -14.93
CA PHE A 87 -3.78 -7.44 -13.94
C PHE A 87 -5.25 -7.76 -13.68
N LEU A 88 -6.07 -7.93 -14.72
CA LEU A 88 -7.48 -8.30 -14.58
C LEU A 88 -7.68 -9.63 -13.85
N ILE A 89 -6.97 -10.69 -14.25
CA ILE A 89 -7.00 -11.99 -13.57
C ILE A 89 -6.63 -11.83 -12.09
N SER A 90 -5.61 -11.01 -11.78
CA SER A 90 -5.21 -10.76 -10.40
C SER A 90 -6.34 -10.13 -9.58
N LEU A 91 -7.06 -9.15 -10.14
CA LEU A 91 -8.22 -8.54 -9.48
C LEU A 91 -9.36 -9.54 -9.28
N LEU A 92 -9.62 -10.41 -10.27
CA LEU A 92 -10.65 -11.46 -10.18
C LEU A 92 -10.36 -12.46 -9.07
N PHE A 93 -9.11 -12.92 -8.95
CA PHE A 93 -8.70 -13.80 -7.87
C PHE A 93 -8.97 -13.16 -6.51
N VAL A 94 -8.51 -11.93 -6.30
CA VAL A 94 -8.67 -11.23 -5.02
C VAL A 94 -10.14 -10.98 -4.70
N LYS A 95 -10.94 -10.59 -5.71
CA LYS A 95 -12.39 -10.47 -5.59
C LYS A 95 -13.03 -11.81 -5.17
N SER A 96 -12.64 -12.91 -5.82
CA SER A 96 -13.19 -14.24 -5.58
C SER A 96 -12.79 -14.82 -4.22
N ILE A 97 -11.59 -14.50 -3.71
CA ILE A 97 -11.17 -14.85 -2.34
C ILE A 97 -12.08 -14.16 -1.31
N SER A 98 -12.50 -12.93 -1.58
CA SER A 98 -13.48 -12.19 -0.75
C SER A 98 -13.07 -12.05 0.72
N ILE A 99 -11.77 -11.81 0.97
CA ILE A 99 -11.23 -11.47 2.30
C ILE A 99 -10.65 -10.06 2.24
N ASP A 100 -11.09 -9.17 3.13
CA ASP A 100 -10.68 -7.76 3.15
C ASP A 100 -9.17 -7.61 3.40
N ALA A 101 -8.60 -8.36 4.35
CA ALA A 101 -7.17 -8.36 4.62
C ALA A 101 -6.33 -8.80 3.39
N VAL A 102 -6.81 -9.80 2.63
CA VAL A 102 -6.18 -10.23 1.36
C VAL A 102 -6.25 -9.11 0.34
N THR A 103 -7.40 -8.44 0.22
CA THR A 103 -7.61 -7.32 -0.70
C THR A 103 -6.64 -6.18 -0.40
N LYS A 104 -6.50 -5.80 0.87
CA LYS A 104 -5.58 -4.75 1.32
C LYS A 104 -4.12 -5.15 1.09
N LYS A 105 -3.74 -6.38 1.43
CA LYS A 105 -2.37 -6.88 1.23
C LYS A 105 -1.98 -6.91 -0.25
N PHE A 106 -2.86 -7.43 -1.11
CA PHE A 106 -2.64 -7.42 -2.55
C PHE A 106 -2.50 -6.00 -3.10
N ALA A 107 -3.44 -5.11 -2.77
CA ALA A 107 -3.43 -3.73 -3.27
C ALA A 107 -2.15 -2.98 -2.85
N LEU A 108 -1.66 -3.22 -1.63
CA LEU A 108 -0.43 -2.59 -1.16
C LEU A 108 0.79 -3.07 -1.96
N LEU A 109 0.97 -4.37 -2.11
CA LEU A 109 2.12 -4.91 -2.86
C LEU A 109 2.06 -4.57 -4.34
N GLU A 110 0.86 -4.54 -4.93
CA GLU A 110 0.65 -4.11 -6.31
C GLU A 110 0.98 -2.61 -6.49
N SER A 111 0.56 -1.76 -5.54
CA SER A 111 0.92 -0.32 -5.54
C SER A 111 2.42 -0.09 -5.40
N MET A 112 3.11 -0.89 -4.57
CA MET A 112 4.58 -0.84 -4.45
C MET A 112 5.27 -1.31 -5.74
N ARG A 113 4.68 -2.25 -6.50
CA ARG A 113 5.20 -2.60 -7.83
C ARG A 113 5.12 -1.41 -8.79
N PHE A 114 3.97 -0.74 -8.84
CA PHE A 114 3.79 0.41 -9.72
C PHE A 114 4.69 1.57 -9.34
N GLU A 115 4.86 1.83 -8.04
CA GLU A 115 5.82 2.79 -7.53
C GLU A 115 7.25 2.50 -8.01
N LYS A 116 7.70 1.24 -7.94
CA LYS A 116 9.05 0.88 -8.41
C LYS A 116 9.25 1.24 -9.90
N TYR A 117 8.25 0.99 -10.74
CA TYR A 117 8.31 1.37 -12.15
C TYR A 117 8.29 2.88 -12.34
N LEU A 118 7.43 3.59 -11.60
CA LEU A 118 7.29 5.03 -11.73
C LEU A 118 8.52 5.79 -11.25
N ILE A 119 9.13 5.36 -10.13
CA ILE A 119 10.42 5.86 -9.67
C ILE A 119 11.48 5.68 -10.75
N SER A 120 11.57 4.48 -11.34
CA SER A 120 12.52 4.22 -12.41
C SER A 120 12.28 5.12 -13.61
N ASP A 121 11.02 5.33 -14.01
CA ASP A 121 10.68 6.15 -15.16
C ASP A 121 10.90 7.65 -14.92
N LEU A 122 10.70 8.13 -13.69
CA LEU A 122 10.92 9.54 -13.31
C LEU A 122 12.38 9.88 -12.97
N ASN A 123 13.20 8.89 -12.59
CA ASN A 123 14.61 9.13 -12.23
C ASN A 123 15.60 8.89 -13.39
N THR A 124 15.12 8.42 -14.55
CA THR A 124 15.99 8.05 -15.68
C THR A 124 16.57 9.27 -16.40
N SER A 125 17.91 9.37 -16.43
CA SER A 125 18.67 10.45 -17.08
C SER A 125 18.58 10.47 -18.60
N ASN A 126 18.13 9.37 -19.19
CA ASN A 126 18.07 9.19 -20.63
C ASN A 126 16.68 9.49 -21.22
N ARG A 127 15.68 9.87 -20.39
CA ARG A 127 14.35 10.25 -20.87
C ARG A 127 14.29 11.75 -21.14
N ASP A 128 13.64 12.13 -22.23
CA ASP A 128 13.38 13.53 -22.51
C ASP A 128 12.27 14.10 -21.60
N ASP A 129 12.30 15.41 -21.39
CA ASP A 129 11.31 16.13 -20.59
C ASP A 129 9.88 15.92 -21.10
N LYS A 130 9.69 15.68 -22.40
CA LYS A 130 8.35 15.47 -22.98
C LYS A 130 7.74 14.17 -22.49
N THR A 131 8.55 13.13 -22.38
CA THR A 131 8.16 11.81 -21.87
C THR A 131 7.86 11.89 -20.38
N ILE A 132 8.69 12.60 -19.61
CA ILE A 132 8.42 12.84 -18.19
C ILE A 132 7.11 13.63 -18.03
N LYS A 133 6.94 14.74 -18.75
CA LYS A 133 5.69 15.53 -18.74
C LYS A 133 4.47 14.70 -19.13
N LEU A 134 4.60 13.75 -20.08
CA LEU A 134 3.53 12.81 -20.43
C LEU A 134 3.19 11.86 -19.27
N ILE A 135 4.20 11.28 -18.61
CA ILE A 135 4.00 10.45 -17.42
C ILE A 135 3.28 11.25 -16.33
N LEU A 136 3.75 12.48 -16.05
CA LEU A 136 3.17 13.33 -15.03
C LEU A 136 1.69 13.61 -15.32
N TYR A 137 1.38 13.98 -16.56
CA TYR A 137 0.01 14.21 -16.99
C TYR A 137 -0.85 12.95 -16.88
N LYS A 138 -0.39 11.81 -17.43
CA LYS A 138 -1.21 10.60 -17.51
C LYS A 138 -1.45 9.93 -16.17
N ILE A 139 -0.48 9.98 -15.26
CA ILE A 139 -0.60 9.30 -13.97
C ILE A 139 -1.15 10.24 -12.90
N PHE A 140 -0.60 11.45 -12.73
CA PHE A 140 -1.03 12.30 -11.63
C PHE A 140 -2.23 13.17 -11.99
N GLU A 141 -2.25 13.77 -13.18
CA GLU A 141 -3.34 14.69 -13.57
C GLU A 141 -4.58 13.94 -14.07
N ASP A 142 -4.45 13.02 -15.04
CA ASP A 142 -5.60 12.32 -15.65
C ASP A 142 -6.24 11.29 -14.71
N LEU A 143 -5.46 10.57 -13.88
CA LEU A 143 -6.01 9.59 -12.94
C LEU A 143 -6.40 10.18 -11.58
N PHE A 144 -5.58 11.07 -11.02
CA PHE A 144 -5.74 11.55 -9.64
C PHE A 144 -6.16 13.02 -9.55
N ASN A 145 -6.31 13.71 -10.68
CA ASN A 145 -6.68 15.13 -10.73
C ASN A 145 -5.68 16.03 -9.98
N THR A 146 -4.41 15.62 -9.92
CA THR A 146 -3.35 16.36 -9.24
C THR A 146 -2.26 16.76 -10.21
N LYS A 147 -2.02 18.07 -10.34
CA LYS A 147 -1.03 18.59 -11.26
C LYS A 147 0.36 18.62 -10.62
N ILE A 148 1.27 17.83 -11.18
CA ILE A 148 2.69 17.84 -10.83
C ILE A 148 3.47 18.52 -11.96
N LEU A 149 4.34 19.46 -11.60
CA LEU A 149 5.18 20.18 -12.56
C LEU A 149 6.62 19.70 -12.45
N LEU A 150 7.26 19.45 -13.60
CA LEU A 150 8.71 19.26 -13.67
C LEU A 150 9.41 20.59 -13.37
N GLU A 151 10.43 20.56 -12.49
CA GLU A 151 11.28 21.73 -12.24
C GLU A 151 12.39 21.79 -13.31
N GLU A 152 12.45 22.90 -14.05
CA GLU A 152 13.33 23.02 -15.22
C GLU A 152 14.78 23.31 -14.81
N ASN A 153 15.00 23.85 -13.61
CA ASN A 153 16.33 24.25 -13.14
C ASN A 153 17.07 23.17 -12.36
N VAL A 154 16.36 22.11 -11.93
CA VAL A 154 16.92 21.06 -11.08
C VAL A 154 16.51 19.71 -11.65
N TYR A 155 17.51 18.94 -12.08
CA TYR A 155 17.30 17.61 -12.65
C TYR A 155 16.58 16.68 -11.65
N ASN A 156 15.58 15.93 -12.14
CA ASN A 156 14.74 15.01 -11.36
C ASN A 156 14.00 15.63 -10.16
N PHE A 157 13.74 16.93 -10.21
CA PHE A 157 12.92 17.61 -9.22
C PHE A 157 11.56 17.99 -9.79
N TYR A 158 10.58 17.95 -8.91
CA TYR A 158 9.18 18.19 -9.20
C TYR A 158 8.60 19.12 -8.16
N LYS A 159 7.48 19.74 -8.50
CA LYS A 159 6.75 20.60 -7.59
C LYS A 159 5.25 20.38 -7.67
N ILE A 160 4.63 20.42 -6.51
CA ILE A 160 3.19 20.24 -6.27
C ILE A 160 2.68 21.45 -5.47
N ARG A 161 1.45 21.91 -5.72
CA ARG A 161 0.87 23.01 -4.92
C ARG A 161 0.71 22.56 -3.47
N ILE A 162 0.87 23.49 -2.52
CA ILE A 162 0.73 23.18 -1.09
C ILE A 162 -0.65 22.57 -0.78
N SER A 163 -1.73 23.08 -1.39
CA SER A 163 -3.08 22.51 -1.23
C SER A 163 -3.10 21.03 -1.58
N ASP A 164 -2.63 20.71 -2.79
CA ASP A 164 -2.66 19.37 -3.35
C ASP A 164 -1.72 18.44 -2.56
N TYR A 165 -0.60 18.96 -2.01
CA TYR A 165 0.28 18.22 -1.11
C TYR A 165 -0.41 17.83 0.20
N LEU A 166 -1.10 18.79 0.83
CA LEU A 166 -1.78 18.60 2.10
C LEU A 166 -3.02 17.70 2.02
N ASP A 167 -3.52 17.38 0.82
CA ASP A 167 -4.59 16.39 0.66
C ASP A 167 -4.11 14.95 0.92
N HIS A 168 -2.79 14.72 0.99
CA HIS A 168 -2.22 13.38 1.21
C HIS A 168 -2.06 13.07 2.70
N PRO A 169 -2.61 11.93 3.21
CA PRO A 169 -2.55 11.60 4.64
C PRO A 169 -1.14 11.51 5.22
N ILE A 170 -0.16 11.10 4.42
CA ILE A 170 1.24 10.94 4.85
C ILE A 170 1.83 12.27 5.37
N ALA A 171 1.36 13.41 4.86
CA ALA A 171 1.78 14.75 5.26
C ALA A 171 1.48 15.08 6.74
N PHE A 172 0.66 14.28 7.41
CA PHE A 172 0.33 14.44 8.84
C PHE A 172 0.71 13.23 9.70
N GLN A 173 1.13 12.12 9.09
CA GLN A 173 1.37 10.85 9.77
C GLN A 173 2.87 10.52 9.93
N GLU A 174 3.71 11.05 9.04
CA GLU A 174 5.14 10.79 9.01
C GLU A 174 5.90 12.12 9.14
N LYS A 175 6.82 12.21 10.10
CA LYS A 175 7.45 13.48 10.50
C LYS A 175 8.16 14.16 9.32
N GLU A 176 8.86 13.39 8.50
CA GLU A 176 9.59 13.82 7.31
C GLU A 176 8.68 14.37 6.19
N TRP A 177 7.37 14.06 6.25
CA TRP A 177 6.35 14.58 5.34
C TRP A 177 5.56 15.74 5.93
N ASN A 178 5.78 16.10 7.19
CA ASN A 178 5.15 17.31 7.74
C ASN A 178 5.61 18.52 6.94
N LEU A 179 4.68 19.39 6.55
CA LEU A 179 4.94 20.57 5.70
C LEU A 179 6.09 21.44 6.23
N VAL A 180 6.21 21.58 7.56
CA VAL A 180 7.29 22.35 8.22
C VAL A 180 8.71 21.79 7.97
N ASN A 181 8.81 20.53 7.55
CA ASN A 181 10.06 19.84 7.23
C ASN A 181 10.29 19.73 5.71
N ARG A 182 9.50 20.44 4.89
CA ARG A 182 9.60 20.42 3.43
C ARG A 182 10.20 21.71 2.87
N THR A 183 10.82 21.62 1.70
CA THR A 183 11.23 22.79 0.92
C THR A 183 10.02 23.41 0.24
N ILE A 184 9.73 24.67 0.58
CA ILE A 184 8.58 25.42 0.06
C ILE A 184 9.05 26.69 -0.60
N HIS A 185 8.55 26.97 -1.81
CA HIS A 185 8.82 28.22 -2.50
C HIS A 185 7.66 28.56 -3.46
N ASN A 186 7.24 29.83 -3.46
CA ASN A 186 6.17 30.36 -4.32
C ASN A 186 4.86 29.54 -4.31
N GLY A 187 4.47 29.01 -3.14
CA GLY A 187 3.23 28.24 -2.99
C GLY A 187 3.33 26.77 -3.42
N PHE A 188 4.53 26.27 -3.66
CA PHE A 188 4.79 24.88 -4.03
C PHE A 188 5.69 24.16 -3.04
N VAL A 189 5.43 22.88 -2.85
CA VAL A 189 6.32 21.93 -2.18
C VAL A 189 7.20 21.26 -3.24
N TYR A 190 8.51 21.23 -2.99
CA TYR A 190 9.49 20.61 -3.88
C TYR A 190 9.81 19.19 -3.40
N LEU A 191 9.82 18.27 -4.36
CA LEU A 191 9.95 16.83 -4.14
C LEU A 191 10.83 16.22 -5.24
N ASP A 192 11.65 15.24 -4.89
CA ASP A 192 12.33 14.41 -5.88
C ASP A 192 11.39 13.33 -6.47
N GLY A 193 11.87 12.57 -7.46
CA GLY A 193 11.08 11.52 -8.10
C GLY A 193 10.66 10.37 -7.16
N ASN A 194 11.46 10.03 -6.15
CA ASN A 194 11.07 9.04 -5.14
C ASN A 194 9.95 9.58 -4.26
N GLU A 195 10.08 10.83 -3.85
CA GLU A 195 9.14 11.49 -2.95
C GLU A 195 7.78 11.70 -3.61
N ILE A 196 7.74 12.17 -4.86
CA ILE A 196 6.48 12.29 -5.62
C ILE A 196 5.77 10.95 -5.69
N VAL A 197 6.49 9.86 -6.03
CA VAL A 197 5.82 8.57 -6.20
C VAL A 197 5.37 7.99 -4.86
N ARG A 198 6.17 8.16 -3.80
CA ARG A 198 5.80 7.73 -2.44
C ARG A 198 4.54 8.43 -1.95
N LEU A 199 4.39 9.72 -2.26
CA LEU A 199 3.22 10.54 -1.93
C LEU A 199 1.94 9.92 -2.50
N PHE A 200 1.99 9.38 -3.73
CA PHE A 200 0.85 8.80 -4.45
C PHE A 200 0.62 7.29 -4.24
N ARG A 201 1.41 6.63 -3.38
CA ARG A 201 1.25 5.18 -3.14
C ARG A 201 -0.14 4.86 -2.59
N ASN A 202 -0.68 5.72 -1.73
CA ASN A 202 -1.98 5.51 -1.11
C ASN A 202 -3.12 5.61 -2.14
N GLU A 203 -3.02 6.54 -3.08
CA GLU A 203 -3.98 6.77 -4.15
C GLU A 203 -4.00 5.58 -5.12
N LEU A 204 -2.83 5.04 -5.47
CA LEU A 204 -2.70 3.78 -6.23
C LEU A 204 -3.31 2.59 -5.48
N TYR A 205 -3.03 2.48 -4.18
CA TYR A 205 -3.62 1.46 -3.31
C TYR A 205 -5.15 1.55 -3.28
N LEU A 206 -5.70 2.75 -3.08
CA LEU A 206 -7.14 3.00 -3.06
C LEU A 206 -7.78 2.76 -4.43
N LEU A 207 -7.12 3.13 -5.53
CA LEU A 207 -7.57 2.85 -6.89
C LEU A 207 -7.78 1.34 -7.11
N ILE A 208 -6.82 0.52 -6.67
CA ILE A 208 -6.90 -0.95 -6.82
C ILE A 208 -8.03 -1.51 -5.97
N ILE A 209 -8.14 -1.07 -4.71
CA ILE A 209 -9.25 -1.48 -3.82
C ILE A 209 -10.60 -1.11 -4.41
N ASP A 210 -10.75 0.11 -4.88
CA ASP A 210 -11.99 0.63 -5.47
C ASP A 210 -12.40 -0.22 -6.69
N ARG A 211 -11.44 -0.53 -7.58
CA ARG A 211 -11.68 -1.40 -8.73
C ARG A 211 -12.14 -2.79 -8.31
N ILE A 212 -11.51 -3.41 -7.32
CA ILE A 212 -11.92 -4.75 -6.83
C ILE A 212 -13.33 -4.68 -6.22
N LYS A 213 -13.61 -3.66 -5.41
CA LYS A 213 -14.91 -3.52 -4.73
C LYS A 213 -16.04 -3.25 -5.72
N LYS A 214 -15.86 -2.33 -6.66
CA LYS A 214 -16.85 -1.96 -7.69
C LYS A 214 -16.97 -2.99 -8.81
N MET A 215 -16.01 -3.91 -8.95
CA MET A 215 -16.10 -4.98 -9.92
C MET A 215 -17.39 -5.79 -9.70
N ASN A 216 -18.25 -5.77 -10.71
CA ASN A 216 -19.44 -6.61 -10.79
C ASN A 216 -19.16 -7.73 -11.79
N ILE A 217 -19.31 -8.98 -11.36
CA ILE A 217 -19.00 -10.15 -12.18
C ILE A 217 -20.19 -11.09 -12.09
N ASP A 218 -20.81 -11.37 -13.24
CA ASP A 218 -21.94 -12.31 -13.29
C ASP A 218 -21.44 -13.75 -13.18
N LYS A 219 -20.32 -14.09 -13.85
CA LYS A 219 -19.71 -15.42 -13.80
C LYS A 219 -18.19 -15.35 -13.81
N VAL A 220 -17.56 -15.97 -12.80
CA VAL A 220 -16.10 -16.15 -12.74
C VAL A 220 -15.72 -17.50 -13.38
N PRO A 221 -14.65 -17.59 -14.18
CA PRO A 221 -14.12 -18.86 -14.68
C PRO A 221 -13.88 -19.90 -13.58
N ASP A 222 -14.25 -21.16 -13.83
CA ASP A 222 -14.21 -22.23 -12.82
C ASP A 222 -12.79 -22.46 -12.27
N THR A 223 -11.78 -22.39 -13.13
CA THR A 223 -10.37 -22.51 -12.73
C THR A 223 -9.96 -21.42 -11.76
N ILE A 224 -10.38 -20.17 -11.99
CA ILE A 224 -10.08 -19.04 -11.10
C ILE A 224 -10.80 -19.22 -9.76
N MET A 225 -12.06 -19.66 -9.79
CA MET A 225 -12.84 -19.93 -8.58
C MET A 225 -12.22 -21.03 -7.72
N ALA A 226 -11.80 -22.15 -8.33
CA ALA A 226 -11.17 -23.27 -7.64
C ALA A 226 -9.86 -22.87 -6.96
N ILE A 227 -8.98 -22.16 -7.67
CA ILE A 227 -7.72 -21.65 -7.12
C ILE A 227 -7.98 -20.63 -6.01
N SER A 228 -8.93 -19.70 -6.21
CA SER A 228 -9.30 -18.70 -5.19
C SER A 228 -9.76 -19.36 -3.89
N LYS A 229 -10.55 -20.43 -3.98
CA LYS A 229 -11.01 -21.20 -2.82
C LYS A 229 -9.84 -21.87 -2.09
N SER A 230 -8.87 -22.41 -2.82
CA SER A 230 -7.65 -22.99 -2.24
C SER A 230 -6.84 -21.93 -1.46
N ILE A 231 -6.56 -20.79 -2.09
CA ILE A 231 -5.85 -19.66 -1.46
C ILE A 231 -6.60 -19.18 -0.21
N LYS A 232 -7.93 -19.09 -0.28
CA LYS A 232 -8.77 -18.70 0.86
C LYS A 232 -8.58 -19.63 2.05
N ILE A 233 -8.70 -20.94 1.84
CA ILE A 233 -8.53 -21.95 2.90
C ILE A 233 -7.13 -21.84 3.52
N GLN A 234 -6.09 -21.73 2.69
CA GLN A 234 -4.72 -21.60 3.16
C GLN A 234 -4.52 -20.30 3.98
N TRP A 235 -5.08 -19.18 3.53
CA TRP A 235 -5.03 -17.91 4.25
C TRP A 235 -5.67 -18.01 5.64
N GLU A 236 -6.88 -18.58 5.73
CA GLU A 236 -7.63 -18.73 6.97
C GLU A 236 -6.93 -19.66 7.96
N GLN A 237 -6.27 -20.72 7.47
CA GLN A 237 -5.44 -21.61 8.30
C GLN A 237 -4.23 -20.90 8.90
N MET A 238 -3.57 -20.02 8.13
CA MET A 238 -2.39 -19.28 8.60
C MET A 238 -2.72 -18.05 9.45
N HIS A 239 -3.93 -17.50 9.31
CA HIS A 239 -4.37 -16.32 10.05
C HIS A 239 -5.67 -16.62 10.80
N PRO A 240 -5.64 -17.56 11.76
CA PRO A 240 -6.84 -17.88 12.53
C PRO A 240 -7.34 -16.62 13.23
N LEU A 241 -8.65 -16.43 13.22
CA LEU A 241 -9.29 -15.36 13.96
C LEU A 241 -9.00 -15.58 15.45
N PRO A 242 -8.55 -14.55 16.19
CA PRO A 242 -8.30 -14.70 17.61
C PRO A 242 -9.62 -15.00 18.34
N ASN A 243 -9.60 -15.99 19.24
CA ASN A 243 -10.74 -16.29 20.11
C ASN A 243 -11.09 -15.04 20.94
N PRO A 244 -12.35 -14.55 20.90
CA PRO A 244 -12.76 -13.34 21.62
C PRO A 244 -12.61 -13.46 23.15
N THR A 245 -12.41 -14.66 23.69
CA THR A 245 -12.38 -14.99 25.12
C THR A 245 -11.05 -14.78 25.85
N VAL A 246 -9.99 -14.26 25.21
CA VAL A 246 -8.65 -14.13 25.84
C VAL A 246 -8.36 -12.76 26.47
N TYR A 247 -9.26 -11.77 26.39
CA TYR A 247 -9.01 -10.43 26.96
C TYR A 247 -9.58 -10.27 28.37
N LYS A 248 -8.98 -10.94 29.36
CA LYS A 248 -9.28 -10.70 30.80
C LYS A 248 -8.52 -9.50 31.41
N ALA A 249 -7.64 -8.83 30.64
CA ALA A 249 -6.97 -7.59 31.04
C ALA A 249 -7.69 -6.37 30.47
N VAL A 250 -7.75 -5.26 31.22
CA VAL A 250 -8.23 -3.97 30.68
C VAL A 250 -7.23 -3.52 29.63
N THR A 251 -7.55 -3.73 28.36
CA THR A 251 -6.80 -3.18 27.24
C THR A 251 -7.10 -1.68 27.15
N PRO A 252 -6.09 -0.79 27.22
CA PRO A 252 -6.34 0.63 27.03
C PRO A 252 -7.05 0.90 25.69
N PRO A 253 -8.02 1.81 25.62
CA PRO A 253 -8.78 2.07 24.40
C PRO A 253 -7.92 2.34 23.15
N CYS A 254 -6.79 3.05 23.31
CA CYS A 254 -5.83 3.29 22.22
C CYS A 254 -5.20 2.00 21.68
N ILE A 255 -4.89 1.03 22.55
CA ILE A 255 -4.36 -0.28 22.15
C ILE A 255 -5.46 -1.14 21.53
N GLN A 256 -6.68 -1.08 22.07
CA GLN A 256 -7.82 -1.80 21.52
C GLN A 256 -8.10 -1.37 20.08
N HIS A 257 -8.07 -0.07 19.82
CA HIS A 257 -8.23 0.45 18.46
C HIS A 257 -7.16 -0.11 17.50
N ILE A 258 -5.89 -0.14 17.93
CA ILE A 258 -4.82 -0.73 17.11
C ILE A 258 -5.07 -2.23 16.84
N TYR A 259 -5.54 -3.00 17.84
CA TYR A 259 -5.91 -4.40 17.61
C TYR A 259 -7.05 -4.53 16.58
N ASP A 260 -8.04 -3.64 16.62
CA ASP A 260 -9.15 -3.65 15.68
C ASP A 260 -8.68 -3.29 14.25
N GLN A 261 -7.74 -2.36 14.10
CA GLN A 261 -7.08 -2.07 12.81
C GLN A 261 -6.33 -3.31 12.27
N ILE A 262 -5.54 -3.99 13.13
CA ILE A 262 -4.84 -5.23 12.77
C ILE A 262 -5.84 -6.32 12.33
N ARG A 263 -6.95 -6.49 13.06
CA ARG A 263 -8.00 -7.46 12.72
C ARG A 263 -8.63 -7.18 11.36
N LYS A 264 -8.78 -5.89 11.01
CA LYS A 264 -9.24 -5.45 9.69
C LYS A 264 -8.16 -5.54 8.61
N GLY A 265 -6.95 -6.00 8.93
CA GLY A 265 -5.82 -6.02 7.99
C GLY A 265 -5.43 -4.61 7.51
N GLU A 266 -5.66 -3.59 8.32
CA GLU A 266 -5.24 -2.22 8.01
C GLU A 266 -3.75 -2.03 8.28
N ASN A 267 -3.13 -1.14 7.51
CA ASN A 267 -1.75 -0.77 7.78
C ASN A 267 -1.68 0.16 8.99
N LEU A 268 -0.63 0.04 9.81
CA LEU A 268 -0.45 0.87 11.00
C LEU A 268 0.57 1.97 10.72
N PRO A 269 0.29 3.24 11.07
CA PRO A 269 1.30 4.29 10.97
C PRO A 269 2.45 4.00 11.96
N HIS A 270 3.65 4.52 11.68
CA HIS A 270 4.84 4.27 12.51
C HIS A 270 4.62 4.54 14.02
N PRO A 271 3.95 5.64 14.43
CA PRO A 271 3.64 5.91 15.83
C PRO A 271 2.74 4.84 16.48
N ALA A 272 1.81 4.25 15.72
CA ALA A 272 0.94 3.19 16.21
C ALA A 272 1.72 1.89 16.44
N ARG A 273 2.64 1.56 15.52
CA ARG A 273 3.54 0.40 15.69
C ARG A 273 4.43 0.56 16.92
N LEU A 274 4.98 1.75 17.13
CA LEU A 274 5.78 2.08 18.31
C LEU A 274 4.96 1.93 19.59
N LEU A 275 3.76 2.50 19.64
CA LEU A 275 2.85 2.40 20.78
C LEU A 275 2.50 0.95 21.10
N LEU A 276 2.13 0.16 20.09
CA LEU A 276 1.80 -1.26 20.26
C LEU A 276 3.02 -2.07 20.71
N GLY A 277 4.16 -1.94 20.01
CA GLY A 277 5.37 -2.69 20.32
C GLY A 277 5.85 -2.44 21.74
N THR A 278 5.95 -1.17 22.15
CA THR A 278 6.35 -0.81 23.53
C THR A 278 5.34 -1.30 24.57
N PHE A 279 4.03 -1.27 24.27
CA PHE A 279 2.98 -1.77 25.16
C PHE A 279 3.02 -3.30 25.34
N LEU A 280 3.26 -4.05 24.26
CA LEU A 280 3.40 -5.51 24.30
C LEU A 280 4.64 -5.92 25.08
N ILE A 281 5.77 -5.23 24.88
CA ILE A 281 7.00 -5.41 25.66
C ILE A 281 6.75 -5.12 27.14
N TYR A 282 6.04 -4.03 27.45
CA TYR A 282 5.64 -3.71 28.83
C TYR A 282 4.76 -4.80 29.46
N SER A 283 3.90 -5.43 28.66
CA SER A 283 3.00 -6.51 29.06
C SER A 283 3.67 -7.89 29.09
N ASN A 284 5.00 -7.96 29.00
CA ASN A 284 5.81 -9.19 29.00
C ASN A 284 5.44 -10.19 27.89
N LYS A 285 5.00 -9.72 26.73
CA LYS A 285 4.82 -10.58 25.55
C LYS A 285 6.15 -11.04 25.00
N THR A 286 6.22 -12.31 24.61
CA THR A 286 7.40 -12.88 23.94
C THR A 286 7.55 -12.32 22.53
N LEU A 287 8.76 -12.38 21.98
CA LEU A 287 9.03 -11.92 20.61
C LEU A 287 8.16 -12.65 19.59
N GLU A 288 7.97 -13.95 19.76
CA GLU A 288 7.14 -14.77 18.86
C GLU A 288 5.65 -14.41 18.96
N GLU A 289 5.11 -14.18 20.15
CA GLU A 289 3.72 -13.69 20.30
C GLU A 289 3.51 -12.32 19.64
N MET A 290 4.51 -11.43 19.72
CA MET A 290 4.45 -10.13 19.06
C MET A 290 4.51 -10.29 17.54
N LEU A 291 5.45 -11.08 17.02
CA LEU A 291 5.57 -11.32 15.58
C LEU A 291 4.28 -11.92 14.99
N GLU A 292 3.65 -12.86 15.69
CA GLU A 292 2.39 -13.45 15.24
C GLU A 292 1.25 -12.41 15.14
N LEU A 293 1.25 -11.40 16.02
CA LEU A 293 0.30 -10.30 15.92
C LEU A 293 0.61 -9.39 14.71
N PHE A 294 1.88 -9.01 14.53
CA PHE A 294 2.30 -8.11 13.45
C PHE A 294 2.19 -8.78 12.06
N LYS A 295 2.24 -10.12 11.98
CA LYS A 295 2.10 -10.90 10.75
C LYS A 295 0.81 -10.63 9.98
N ARG A 296 -0.23 -10.16 10.67
CA ARG A 296 -1.51 -9.78 10.08
C ARG A 296 -1.48 -8.42 9.36
N LEU A 297 -0.41 -7.63 9.51
CA LEU A 297 -0.26 -6.37 8.79
C LEU A 297 0.05 -6.61 7.30
N PRO A 298 -0.51 -5.79 6.40
CA PRO A 298 -0.27 -5.91 4.96
C PRO A 298 1.21 -5.89 4.53
N ASP A 299 2.03 -5.06 5.17
CA ASP A 299 3.44 -4.85 4.87
C ASP A 299 4.41 -5.57 5.82
N PHE A 300 3.92 -6.61 6.51
CA PHE A 300 4.76 -7.37 7.41
C PHE A 300 5.95 -8.01 6.68
N ASP A 301 7.14 -7.62 7.11
CA ASP A 301 8.40 -8.31 6.84
C ASP A 301 8.96 -8.79 8.18
N GLU A 302 9.16 -10.11 8.32
CA GLU A 302 9.59 -10.69 9.60
C GLU A 302 10.95 -10.16 10.04
N LYS A 303 11.91 -10.03 9.12
CA LYS A 303 13.28 -9.62 9.44
C LYS A 303 13.30 -8.17 9.96
N ILE A 304 12.60 -7.28 9.27
CA ILE A 304 12.47 -5.86 9.66
C ILE A 304 11.69 -5.75 10.97
N THR A 305 10.55 -6.42 11.08
CA THR A 305 9.69 -6.34 12.28
C THR A 305 10.41 -6.90 13.51
N ARG A 306 11.09 -8.04 13.37
CA ARG A 306 11.90 -8.64 14.45
C ARG A 306 12.98 -7.67 14.91
N TYR A 307 13.73 -7.07 13.97
CA TYR A 307 14.73 -6.07 14.28
C TYR A 307 14.15 -4.86 15.03
N GLN A 308 13.02 -4.33 14.58
CA GLN A 308 12.34 -3.21 15.23
C GLN A 308 11.91 -3.56 16.66
N LEU A 309 11.28 -4.72 16.88
CA LEU A 309 10.84 -5.15 18.20
C LEU A 309 12.01 -5.42 19.16
N GLU A 310 13.10 -6.04 18.69
CA GLU A 310 14.33 -6.24 19.46
C GLU A 310 14.97 -4.92 19.89
N HIS A 311 14.98 -3.93 18.98
CA HIS A 311 15.47 -2.59 19.27
C HIS A 311 14.62 -1.89 20.33
N LEU A 312 13.29 -1.94 20.22
CA LEU A 312 12.39 -1.39 21.25
C LEU A 312 12.60 -2.03 22.62
N ALA A 313 12.88 -3.34 22.65
CA ALA A 313 13.16 -4.10 23.87
C ALA A 313 14.53 -3.80 24.50
N GLY A 314 15.40 -3.03 23.82
CA GLY A 314 16.76 -2.73 24.26
C GLY A 314 17.74 -3.90 24.10
N LYS A 315 17.40 -4.91 23.26
CA LYS A 315 18.26 -6.08 23.00
C LYS A 315 19.34 -5.83 21.94
N LYS A 316 19.27 -4.71 21.21
CA LYS A 316 20.24 -4.27 20.19
C LYS A 316 20.48 -2.76 20.28
N GLY A 317 21.72 -2.32 20.02
CA GLY A 317 22.08 -0.92 19.81
C GLY A 317 22.13 -0.05 21.07
N GLY A 318 23.09 -0.29 21.99
CA GLY A 318 23.44 0.67 23.05
C GLY A 318 22.27 1.04 23.99
N SER A 319 21.74 0.03 24.70
CA SER A 319 21.06 0.15 26.01
C SER A 319 19.86 1.11 26.21
N LYS A 320 19.24 1.71 25.18
CA LYS A 320 17.99 2.48 25.36
C LYS A 320 16.74 1.63 25.11
N LYS A 321 16.16 1.12 26.19
CA LYS A 321 14.80 0.53 26.18
C LYS A 321 13.78 1.64 25.90
N TYR A 322 12.93 1.44 24.90
CA TYR A 322 11.85 2.38 24.59
C TYR A 322 10.68 2.18 25.57
N TYR A 323 10.09 3.28 26.02
CA TYR A 323 8.95 3.28 26.94
C TYR A 323 7.65 3.51 26.19
N VAL A 324 6.55 3.03 26.77
CA VAL A 324 5.20 3.30 26.26
C VAL A 324 4.96 4.81 26.25
N PRO A 325 4.61 5.42 25.10
CA PRO A 325 4.34 6.85 25.00
C PRO A 325 3.30 7.34 26.02
N SER A 326 3.42 8.59 26.47
CA SER A 326 2.44 9.22 27.37
C SER A 326 1.10 9.45 26.66
N CYS A 327 0.01 9.57 27.42
CA CYS A 327 -1.31 9.89 26.86
C CYS A 327 -1.29 11.19 26.05
N GLU A 328 -0.53 12.20 26.49
CA GLU A 328 -0.34 13.45 25.76
C GLU A 328 0.36 13.23 24.41
N LYS A 329 1.45 12.45 24.39
CA LYS A 329 2.13 12.09 23.14
C LYS A 329 1.20 11.29 22.21
N ILE A 330 0.42 10.36 22.74
CA ILE A 330 -0.56 9.58 21.98
C ILE A 330 -1.68 10.47 21.40
N LYS A 331 -2.10 11.52 22.11
CA LYS A 331 -3.04 12.53 21.61
C LYS A 331 -2.45 13.31 20.43
N LEU A 332 -1.21 13.78 20.56
CA LEU A 332 -0.51 14.51 19.49
C LEU A 332 -0.33 13.68 18.21
N GLU A 333 -0.19 12.36 18.36
CA GLU A 333 -0.05 11.41 17.24
C GLU A 333 -1.42 10.94 16.68
N ASN A 334 -2.54 11.50 17.13
CA ASN A 334 -3.91 11.12 16.75
C ASN A 334 -4.26 9.63 17.03
N LEU A 335 -3.68 9.06 18.08
CA LEU A 335 -3.89 7.66 18.50
C LEU A 335 -4.69 7.52 19.79
N CYS A 336 -5.20 8.63 20.35
CA CYS A 336 -5.92 8.63 21.61
C CYS A 336 -7.44 8.45 21.41
N TYR A 337 -7.96 7.28 21.75
CA TYR A 337 -9.39 6.97 21.74
C TYR A 337 -9.96 7.04 23.16
N GLU A 338 -9.92 8.23 23.75
CA GLU A 338 -10.25 8.43 25.17
C GLU A 338 -11.67 7.96 25.52
N THR A 339 -11.80 7.25 26.65
CA THR A 339 -13.09 6.84 27.23
C THR A 339 -13.07 7.06 28.74
N LYS A 340 -14.19 6.85 29.44
CA LYS A 340 -14.30 7.03 30.90
C LYS A 340 -13.24 6.26 31.70
N VAL A 341 -12.75 5.11 31.20
CA VAL A 341 -11.72 4.34 31.90
C VAL A 341 -10.37 5.04 31.95
N CYS A 342 -10.13 6.01 31.06
CA CYS A 342 -8.88 6.78 31.00
C CYS A 342 -8.79 7.89 32.06
N HIS A 343 -9.86 8.19 32.80
CA HIS A 343 -9.87 9.31 33.72
C HIS A 343 -8.78 9.17 34.81
N GLY A 344 -7.96 10.20 34.95
CA GLY A 344 -6.87 10.26 35.93
C GLY A 344 -5.65 9.40 35.60
N ILE A 345 -5.43 9.06 34.32
CA ILE A 345 -4.17 8.45 33.86
C ILE A 345 -3.39 9.44 32.98
N SER A 346 -2.08 9.36 33.03
CA SER A 346 -1.13 10.05 32.13
C SER A 346 -0.39 9.08 31.20
N ASN A 347 -0.53 7.77 31.40
CA ASN A 347 0.04 6.74 30.53
C ASN A 347 -0.86 5.50 30.44
N PRO A 348 -1.05 4.89 29.26
CA PRO A 348 -1.90 3.70 29.10
C PRO A 348 -1.55 2.54 30.04
N ILE A 349 -0.28 2.37 30.39
CA ILE A 349 0.17 1.28 31.28
C ILE A 349 -0.44 1.37 32.69
N GLN A 350 -0.89 2.55 33.11
CA GLN A 350 -1.51 2.74 34.42
C GLN A 350 -2.84 2.01 34.53
N LEU A 351 -3.56 1.77 33.43
CA LEU A 351 -4.78 0.96 33.42
C LEU A 351 -4.48 -0.52 33.68
N VAL A 352 -3.35 -1.00 33.16
CA VAL A 352 -2.88 -2.38 33.41
C VAL A 352 -2.44 -2.52 34.87
N ARG A 353 -1.70 -1.53 35.43
CA ARG A 353 -1.23 -1.52 36.82
C ARG A 353 -2.34 -1.40 37.86
N LYS A 354 -3.38 -0.59 37.61
CA LYS A 354 -4.50 -0.38 38.55
C LYS A 354 -5.23 -1.70 38.86
N LYS A 355 -5.22 -2.67 37.94
CA LYS A 355 -5.85 -3.97 38.13
C LYS A 355 -4.95 -5.02 38.78
N SER A 356 -3.62 -4.90 38.69
CA SER A 356 -2.67 -5.84 39.34
C SER A 356 -2.64 -5.71 40.86
N LYS A 357 -3.28 -4.67 41.41
CA LYS A 357 -3.38 -4.37 42.85
C LYS A 357 -4.78 -4.66 43.45
N ILE A 358 -5.70 -5.18 42.64
CA ILE A 358 -7.01 -5.70 43.04
C ILE A 358 -6.95 -7.21 42.83
#